data_AF-A0A954HW11-F1
#
_entry.id   AF-A0A954HW11-F1
#
_cell.length_a   1.000
_cell.length_b   1.000
_cell.length_c   1.000
_cell.angle_alpha   90.00
_cell.angle_beta   90.00
_cell.angle_gamma   90.00
#
_symmetry.space_group_name_H-M   'P 1'
#
loop_
_entity.id
_entity.type
_entity.pdbx_description
1 polymer ?
#
loop_
_entity_poly.entity_id
_entity_poly.type
_entity_poly.pdbx_seq_one_letter_code
_entity_poly.pdbx_strand_id
1 'polypeptide(L)'
;MDKRAMEAMRPAVGQAMGEMSAQDEAHSAGQRQAYINMLRECLRGLGGDYDDQYAWVVERAEAVSKLREVCAEHGDNKWPDSLHLADVIDGHLFRWLEVRYPKDAIIASMKERIERLEEALDAMHIMFGENFPDGESYAVDAARAALRDGNQNGVEIPNPDVV
;
A
#
# COMPACT_ATOMS: atom_id res chain seq x y z
N MET A 1 -33.25 23.53 -11.38
CA MET A 1 -32.60 23.08 -10.12
C MET A 1 -31.40 23.96 -9.88
N ASP A 2 -31.35 24.59 -8.71
CA ASP A 2 -30.38 25.64 -8.36
C ASP A 2 -29.02 25.02 -7.98
N LYS A 3 -27.92 25.46 -8.62
CA LYS A 3 -26.57 24.93 -8.41
C LYS A 3 -26.11 25.04 -6.95
N ARG A 4 -26.56 26.08 -6.24
CA ARG A 4 -26.25 26.27 -4.82
C ARG A 4 -26.91 25.23 -3.91
N ALA A 5 -28.08 24.71 -4.28
CA ALA A 5 -28.75 23.66 -3.53
C ALA A 5 -28.04 22.29 -3.69
N MET A 6 -27.44 22.02 -4.86
CA MET A 6 -26.64 20.81 -5.07
C MET A 6 -25.28 20.85 -4.35
N GLU A 7 -24.64 22.01 -4.26
CA GLU A 7 -23.36 22.17 -3.54
C GLU A 7 -23.50 22.01 -2.02
N ALA A 8 -24.64 22.41 -1.44
CA ALA A 8 -24.92 22.24 -0.02
C ALA A 8 -25.27 20.79 0.39
N MET A 9 -25.75 19.96 -0.54
CA MET A 9 -26.08 18.55 -0.28
C MET A 9 -24.87 17.60 -0.35
N ARG A 10 -23.77 18.03 -0.98
CA ARG A 10 -22.57 17.19 -1.19
C ARG A 10 -21.90 16.69 0.11
N PRO A 11 -21.74 17.49 1.18
CA PRO A 11 -21.15 16.99 2.44
C PRO A 11 -22.09 16.01 3.19
N ALA A 12 -23.41 16.22 3.13
CA ALA A 12 -24.39 15.38 3.83
C ALA A 12 -24.45 13.95 3.25
N VAL A 13 -24.28 13.80 1.93
CA VAL A 13 -24.23 12.49 1.28
C VAL A 13 -22.95 11.73 1.63
N GLY A 14 -21.80 12.43 1.71
CA GLY A 14 -20.54 11.81 2.13
C GLY A 14 -20.57 11.32 3.59
N GLN A 15 -21.21 12.09 4.47
CA GLN A 15 -21.33 11.75 5.88
C GLN A 15 -22.29 10.56 6.10
N ALA A 16 -23.44 10.53 5.42
CA ALA A 16 -24.38 9.42 5.48
C ALA A 16 -23.81 8.11 4.90
N MET A 17 -23.01 8.17 3.83
CA MET A 17 -22.33 6.99 3.30
C MET A 17 -21.24 6.46 4.24
N GLY A 18 -20.51 7.35 4.92
CA GLY A 18 -19.54 6.96 5.95
C GLY A 18 -20.19 6.29 7.16
N GLU A 19 -21.31 6.83 7.64
CA GLU A 19 -22.08 6.24 8.74
C GLU A 19 -22.66 4.87 8.39
N MET A 20 -23.19 4.70 7.16
CA MET A 20 -23.70 3.41 6.68
C MET A 20 -22.58 2.35 6.60
N SER A 21 -21.40 2.71 6.08
CA SER A 21 -20.23 1.82 6.04
C SER A 21 -19.77 1.37 7.43
N ALA A 22 -19.72 2.31 8.38
CA ALA A 22 -19.33 1.99 9.76
C ALA A 22 -20.36 1.08 10.45
N GLN A 23 -21.65 1.24 10.14
CA GLN A 23 -22.73 0.44 10.68
C GLN A 23 -22.72 -0.99 10.12
N ASP A 24 -22.42 -1.13 8.81
CA ASP A 24 -22.24 -2.43 8.15
C ASP A 24 -21.01 -3.17 8.69
N GLU A 25 -19.91 -2.48 8.94
CA GLU A 25 -18.71 -3.05 9.58
C GLU A 25 -19.00 -3.54 11.01
N ALA A 26 -19.69 -2.73 11.82
CA ALA A 26 -20.06 -3.10 13.17
C ALA A 26 -21.01 -4.31 13.21
N HIS A 27 -21.98 -4.36 12.30
CA HIS A 27 -22.88 -5.50 12.15
C HIS A 27 -22.12 -6.78 11.75
N SER A 28 -21.20 -6.67 10.79
CA SER A 28 -20.35 -7.76 10.34
C SER A 28 -19.45 -8.30 11.46
N ALA A 29 -18.86 -7.39 12.26
CA ALA A 29 -18.06 -7.74 13.43
C ALA A 29 -18.88 -8.47 14.50
N GLY A 30 -20.10 -8.00 14.78
CA GLY A 30 -21.01 -8.64 15.74
C GLY A 30 -21.42 -10.06 15.30
N GLN A 31 -21.75 -10.25 14.02
CA GLN A 31 -22.06 -11.58 13.47
C GLN A 31 -20.86 -12.52 13.56
N ARG A 32 -19.65 -12.05 13.22
CA ARG A 32 -18.43 -12.84 13.33
C ARG A 32 -18.18 -13.28 14.77
N GLN A 33 -18.33 -12.38 15.75
CA GLN A 33 -18.17 -12.72 17.16
C GLN A 33 -19.19 -13.78 17.64
N ALA A 34 -20.44 -13.69 17.17
CA ALA A 34 -21.46 -14.69 17.48
C ALA A 34 -21.08 -16.09 16.96
N TYR A 35 -20.59 -16.19 15.72
CA TYR A 35 -20.13 -17.46 15.17
C TYR A 35 -18.91 -18.03 15.90
N ILE A 36 -17.95 -17.18 16.28
CA ILE A 36 -16.79 -17.59 17.08
C ILE A 36 -17.23 -18.18 18.42
N ASN A 37 -18.16 -17.52 19.11
CA ASN A 37 -18.69 -18.00 20.39
C ASN A 37 -19.39 -19.36 20.25
N MET A 38 -20.17 -19.54 19.18
CA MET A 38 -20.83 -20.82 18.89
C MET A 38 -19.82 -21.94 18.60
N LEU A 39 -18.80 -21.66 17.79
CA LEU A 39 -17.75 -22.63 17.45
C LEU A 39 -16.97 -23.06 18.71
N ARG A 40 -16.65 -22.09 19.59
CA ARG A 40 -15.98 -22.33 20.87
C ARG A 40 -16.80 -23.28 21.75
N GLU A 41 -18.11 -23.06 21.85
CA GLU A 41 -18.99 -23.90 22.65
C GLU A 41 -19.10 -25.33 22.09
N CYS A 42 -19.22 -25.47 20.76
CA CYS A 42 -19.26 -26.78 20.11
C CYS A 42 -17.99 -27.60 20.37
N LEU A 43 -16.82 -26.98 20.24
CA LEU A 43 -15.54 -27.65 20.41
C LEU A 43 -15.23 -27.94 21.89
N ARG A 44 -15.66 -27.09 22.82
CA ARG A 44 -15.65 -27.41 24.27
C ARG A 44 -16.49 -28.65 24.57
N GLY A 45 -17.67 -28.78 23.95
CA GLY A 45 -18.53 -29.95 24.06
C GLY A 45 -17.90 -31.26 23.55
N LEU A 46 -16.91 -31.17 22.67
CA LEU A 46 -16.14 -32.31 22.15
C LEU A 46 -14.96 -32.71 23.06
N GLY A 47 -14.78 -32.04 24.21
CA GLY A 47 -13.77 -32.38 25.22
C GLY A 47 -12.38 -31.82 24.95
N GLY A 48 -12.26 -30.86 24.04
CA GLY A 48 -11.00 -30.20 23.73
C GLY A 48 -10.77 -28.93 24.53
N ASP A 49 -9.59 -28.82 25.14
CA ASP A 49 -9.08 -27.58 25.72
C ASP A 49 -8.34 -26.81 24.62
N TYR A 50 -9.09 -25.98 23.89
CA TYR A 50 -8.63 -25.35 22.65
C TYR A 50 -8.64 -23.82 22.71
N ASP A 51 -8.64 -23.21 23.91
CA ASP A 51 -8.91 -21.78 24.08
C ASP A 51 -8.04 -20.85 23.18
N ASP A 52 -6.82 -21.28 22.80
CA ASP A 52 -5.93 -20.54 21.89
C ASP A 52 -6.05 -20.90 20.40
N GLN A 53 -6.59 -22.06 20.02
CA GLN A 53 -6.58 -22.52 18.61
C GLN A 53 -7.59 -21.80 17.72
N TYR A 54 -8.65 -21.24 18.30
CA TYR A 54 -9.68 -20.51 17.56
C TYR A 54 -9.20 -19.16 17.04
N ALA A 55 -8.33 -18.48 17.80
CA ALA A 55 -7.78 -17.18 17.42
C ALA A 55 -7.04 -17.31 16.08
N TRP A 56 -6.19 -18.33 15.93
CA TRP A 56 -5.44 -18.57 14.71
C TRP A 56 -6.31 -18.96 13.52
N VAL A 57 -7.43 -19.66 13.72
CA VAL A 57 -8.36 -19.99 12.62
C VAL A 57 -9.03 -18.73 12.08
N VAL A 58 -9.44 -17.82 12.98
CA VAL A 58 -10.04 -16.53 12.59
C VAL A 58 -9.00 -15.65 11.90
N GLU A 59 -7.81 -15.49 12.49
CA GLU A 59 -6.70 -14.74 11.90
C GLU A 59 -6.31 -15.29 10.53
N ARG A 60 -6.24 -16.62 10.39
CA ARG A 60 -5.96 -17.26 9.10
C ARG A 60 -7.05 -16.95 8.07
N ALA A 61 -8.33 -17.02 8.45
CA ALA A 61 -9.43 -16.70 7.55
C ALA A 61 -9.39 -15.23 7.08
N GLU A 62 -9.04 -14.31 7.98
CA GLU A 62 -8.82 -12.90 7.66
C GLU A 62 -7.64 -12.71 6.69
N ALA A 63 -6.50 -13.33 6.99
CA ALA A 63 -5.32 -13.29 6.14
C ALA A 63 -5.62 -13.86 4.73
N VAL A 64 -6.32 -14.99 4.66
CA VAL A 64 -6.79 -15.57 3.39
C VAL A 64 -7.69 -14.59 2.65
N SER A 65 -8.69 -13.99 3.32
CA SER A 65 -9.59 -13.01 2.69
C SER A 65 -8.82 -11.83 2.08
N LYS A 66 -7.84 -11.27 2.80
CA LYS A 66 -7.02 -10.17 2.28
C LYS A 66 -6.11 -10.59 1.15
N LEU A 67 -5.51 -11.77 1.23
CA LEU A 67 -4.73 -12.31 0.12
C LEU A 67 -5.59 -12.55 -1.13
N ARG A 68 -6.86 -12.97 -0.99
CA ARG A 68 -7.80 -13.10 -2.12
C ARG A 68 -8.06 -11.76 -2.78
N GLU A 69 -8.28 -10.70 -2.01
CA GLU A 69 -8.48 -9.34 -2.52
C GLU A 69 -7.24 -8.87 -3.30
N VAL A 70 -6.05 -8.98 -2.71
CA VAL A 70 -4.78 -8.56 -3.34
C VAL A 70 -4.46 -9.38 -4.58
N CYS A 71 -4.61 -10.71 -4.52
CA CYS A 71 -4.38 -11.57 -5.68
C CYS A 71 -5.42 -11.37 -6.78
N ALA A 72 -6.63 -10.91 -6.48
CA ALA A 72 -7.61 -10.56 -7.51
C ALA A 72 -7.16 -9.35 -8.34
N GLU A 73 -6.45 -8.39 -7.73
CA GLU A 73 -5.98 -7.19 -8.40
C GLU A 73 -4.60 -7.36 -9.07
N HIS A 74 -3.70 -8.07 -8.40
CA HIS A 74 -2.28 -8.08 -8.74
C HIS A 74 -1.69 -9.46 -9.06
N GLY A 75 -2.40 -10.56 -8.81
CA GLY A 75 -1.84 -11.90 -8.86
C GLY A 75 -2.76 -12.95 -9.47
N ASP A 76 -2.53 -14.21 -9.11
CA ASP A 76 -3.40 -15.33 -9.44
C ASP A 76 -4.25 -15.71 -8.21
N ASN A 77 -5.57 -15.58 -8.36
CA ASN A 77 -6.51 -15.90 -7.29
C ASN A 77 -7.03 -17.35 -7.33
N LYS A 78 -6.39 -18.25 -8.08
CA LYS A 78 -6.85 -19.65 -8.27
C LYS A 78 -6.01 -20.66 -7.50
N TRP A 79 -6.00 -20.52 -6.18
CA TRP A 79 -5.40 -21.48 -5.25
C TRP A 79 -6.44 -22.03 -4.27
N PRO A 80 -6.24 -23.22 -3.67
CA PRO A 80 -7.17 -23.78 -2.67
C PRO A 80 -6.97 -23.17 -1.28
N ASP A 81 -8.04 -23.05 -0.48
CA ASP A 81 -7.98 -22.46 0.88
C ASP A 81 -7.12 -23.25 1.88
N SER A 82 -6.76 -24.49 1.54
CA SER A 82 -5.83 -25.32 2.31
C SER A 82 -4.36 -25.07 1.98
N LEU A 83 -4.05 -24.25 0.97
CA LEU A 83 -2.67 -23.96 0.59
C LEU A 83 -1.95 -23.19 1.71
N HIS A 84 -0.64 -23.45 1.84
CA HIS A 84 0.20 -22.73 2.80
C HIS A 84 0.34 -21.27 2.37
N LEU A 85 0.25 -20.32 3.31
CA LEU A 85 0.24 -18.89 2.97
C LEU A 85 1.55 -18.42 2.35
N ALA A 86 2.70 -19.00 2.73
CA ALA A 86 3.97 -18.70 2.08
C ALA A 86 3.96 -19.06 0.59
N ASP A 87 3.38 -20.21 0.22
CA ASP A 87 3.27 -20.63 -1.17
C ASP A 87 2.30 -19.74 -1.96
N VAL A 88 1.25 -19.24 -1.31
CA VAL A 88 0.36 -18.22 -1.89
C VAL A 88 1.13 -16.94 -2.17
N ILE A 89 1.90 -16.45 -1.21
CA ILE A 89 2.68 -15.21 -1.35
C ILE A 89 3.71 -15.35 -2.47
N ASP A 90 4.52 -16.41 -2.45
CA ASP A 90 5.61 -16.59 -3.42
C ASP A 90 5.08 -16.94 -4.82
N GLY A 91 4.18 -17.92 -4.90
CA GLY A 91 3.74 -18.50 -6.17
C GLY A 91 2.63 -17.72 -6.86
N HIS A 92 1.72 -17.13 -6.09
CA HIS A 92 0.49 -16.51 -6.62
C HIS A 92 0.49 -14.98 -6.54
N LEU A 93 1.33 -14.36 -5.68
CA LEU A 93 1.44 -12.91 -5.58
C LEU A 93 2.77 -12.38 -6.13
N PHE A 94 3.91 -12.72 -5.50
CA PHE A 94 5.20 -12.12 -5.83
C PHE A 94 5.63 -12.40 -7.26
N ARG A 95 5.46 -13.63 -7.75
CA ARG A 95 5.75 -13.97 -9.13
C ARG A 95 5.05 -13.04 -10.15
N TRP A 96 3.82 -12.61 -9.85
CA TRP A 96 3.07 -11.72 -10.72
C TRP A 96 3.48 -10.26 -10.57
N LEU A 97 3.79 -9.84 -9.34
CA LEU A 97 4.32 -8.51 -9.06
C LEU A 97 5.66 -8.29 -9.78
N GLU A 98 6.56 -9.26 -9.80
CA GLU A 98 7.84 -9.14 -10.52
C GLU A 98 7.65 -8.97 -12.03
N VAL A 99 6.68 -9.66 -12.61
CA VAL A 99 6.36 -9.56 -14.04
C VAL A 99 5.70 -8.22 -14.37
N ARG A 100 4.77 -7.76 -13.52
CA ARG A 100 4.00 -6.53 -13.74
C ARG A 100 4.80 -5.26 -13.42
N TYR A 101 5.68 -5.35 -12.44
CA TYR A 101 6.50 -4.26 -11.93
C TYR A 101 7.99 -4.66 -11.97
N PRO A 102 8.56 -4.83 -13.17
CA PRO A 102 9.96 -5.21 -13.29
C PRO A 102 10.83 -4.10 -12.69
N LYS A 103 11.66 -4.48 -11.72
CA LYS A 103 12.54 -3.57 -10.98
C LYS A 103 13.36 -2.70 -11.93
N ASP A 104 13.87 -3.30 -13.01
CA ASP A 104 14.68 -2.61 -14.00
C ASP A 104 13.91 -1.50 -14.74
N ALA A 105 12.63 -1.72 -15.05
CA ALA A 105 11.81 -0.70 -15.70
C ALA A 105 11.48 0.46 -14.75
N ILE A 106 11.21 0.16 -13.47
CA ILE A 106 11.00 1.20 -12.44
C ILE A 106 12.27 2.02 -12.27
N ILE A 107 13.43 1.36 -12.14
CA ILE A 107 14.73 2.02 -12.01
C ILE A 107 15.03 2.87 -13.25
N ALA A 108 14.79 2.35 -14.46
CA ALA A 108 14.97 3.11 -15.70
C ALA A 108 14.05 4.34 -15.74
N SER A 109 12.78 4.19 -15.38
CA SER A 109 11.83 5.30 -15.30
C SER A 109 12.25 6.36 -14.28
N MET A 110 12.76 5.94 -13.13
CA MET A 110 13.28 6.86 -12.11
C MET A 110 14.53 7.60 -12.58
N LYS A 111 15.46 6.90 -13.24
CA LYS A 111 16.67 7.52 -13.82
C LYS A 111 16.33 8.59 -14.85
N GLU A 112 15.41 8.30 -15.75
CA GLU A 112 14.94 9.26 -16.76
C GLU A 112 14.31 10.51 -16.12
N ARG A 113 13.57 10.34 -15.01
CA ARG A 113 13.00 11.46 -14.26
C ARG A 113 14.07 12.30 -13.57
N ILE A 114 15.12 11.69 -13.04
CA ILE A 114 16.25 12.40 -12.43
C ILE A 114 16.99 13.21 -13.49
N GLU A 115 17.32 12.60 -14.63
CA GLU A 115 18.00 13.30 -15.74
C GLU A 115 17.20 14.52 -16.22
N ARG A 116 15.88 14.37 -16.40
CA ARG A 116 15.00 15.51 -16.75
C ARG A 116 14.99 16.62 -15.69
N LEU A 117 15.10 16.27 -14.41
CA LEU A 117 15.19 17.26 -13.34
C LEU A 117 16.57 17.96 -13.33
N GLU A 118 17.64 17.22 -13.60
CA GLU A 118 18.99 17.77 -13.75
C GLU A 118 19.06 18.75 -14.93
N GLU A 119 18.53 18.38 -16.09
CA GLU A 119 18.45 19.27 -17.27
C GLU A 119 17.62 20.54 -16.98
N ALA A 120 16.49 20.39 -16.29
CA ALA A 120 15.64 21.53 -15.93
C ALA A 120 16.33 22.48 -14.94
N LEU A 121 17.08 21.93 -13.98
CA LEU A 121 17.89 22.71 -13.04
C LEU A 121 19.02 23.44 -13.75
N ASP A 122 19.70 22.79 -14.69
CA ASP A 122 20.76 23.40 -15.49
C ASP A 122 20.20 24.54 -16.37
N ALA A 123 19.05 24.33 -17.01
CA ALA A 123 18.36 25.37 -17.77
C ALA A 123 17.94 26.55 -16.89
N MET A 124 17.41 26.28 -15.69
CA MET A 124 17.13 27.32 -14.70
C MET A 124 18.40 28.07 -14.30
N HIS A 125 19.50 27.36 -14.02
CA HIS A 125 20.76 27.99 -13.68
C HIS A 125 21.24 28.95 -14.76
N ILE A 126 21.15 28.55 -16.04
CA ILE A 126 21.50 29.42 -17.18
C ILE A 126 20.57 30.64 -17.22
N MET A 127 19.24 30.43 -17.14
CA MET A 127 18.26 31.53 -17.17
C MET A 127 18.41 32.51 -16.00
N PHE A 128 18.74 32.03 -14.81
CA PHE A 128 18.95 32.88 -13.64
C PHE A 128 20.35 33.49 -13.61
N GLY A 129 21.39 32.78 -14.06
CA GLY A 129 22.76 33.29 -14.13
C GLY A 129 22.94 34.41 -15.17
N GLU A 130 22.19 34.38 -16.28
CA GLU A 130 22.14 35.49 -17.24
C GLU A 130 21.43 36.73 -16.68
N ASN A 131 20.48 36.55 -15.75
CA ASN A 131 19.72 37.65 -15.14
C ASN A 131 20.28 38.13 -13.78
N PHE A 132 21.21 37.38 -13.17
CA PHE A 132 21.85 37.68 -11.88
C PHE A 132 23.36 37.38 -11.96
N PRO A 133 24.16 38.30 -12.54
CA PRO A 133 25.59 38.11 -12.81
C PRO A 133 26.46 38.03 -11.53
N ASP A 134 25.88 38.33 -10.37
CA ASP A 134 26.48 38.37 -9.04
C ASP A 134 26.72 36.96 -8.47
N GLY A 135 26.20 35.90 -9.11
CA GLY A 135 26.59 34.51 -8.81
C GLY A 135 25.94 33.88 -7.57
N GLU A 136 24.94 34.50 -6.95
CA GLU A 136 24.27 33.94 -5.76
C GLU A 136 22.93 33.29 -6.10
N SER A 137 22.95 32.13 -6.77
CA SER A 137 21.77 31.23 -6.76
C SER A 137 22.04 30.02 -5.87
N TYR A 138 22.25 30.30 -4.58
CA TYR A 138 22.47 29.31 -3.52
C TYR A 138 21.41 28.19 -3.54
N ALA A 139 20.18 28.51 -3.95
CA ALA A 139 19.08 27.54 -4.07
C ALA A 139 19.30 26.52 -5.20
N VAL A 140 19.87 26.93 -6.33
CA VAL A 140 20.12 26.06 -7.49
C VAL A 140 21.33 25.16 -7.23
N ASP A 141 22.39 25.70 -6.61
CA ASP A 141 23.56 24.92 -6.24
C ASP A 141 23.24 23.90 -5.13
N ALA A 142 22.40 24.27 -4.15
CA ALA A 142 21.91 23.35 -3.14
C ALA A 142 21.05 22.22 -3.73
N ALA A 143 20.18 22.53 -4.70
CA ALA A 143 19.38 21.51 -5.40
C ALA A 143 20.27 20.54 -6.21
N ARG A 144 21.30 21.04 -6.90
CA ARG A 144 22.25 20.22 -7.65
C ARG A 144 23.10 19.32 -6.74
N ALA A 145 23.52 19.82 -5.58
CA ALA A 145 24.25 19.03 -4.58
C ALA A 145 23.38 17.89 -4.02
N ALA A 146 22.13 18.17 -3.68
CA ALA A 146 21.20 17.17 -3.15
C ALA A 146 20.89 16.03 -4.15
N LEU A 147 20.80 16.34 -5.44
CA LEU A 147 20.61 15.31 -6.49
C LEU A 147 21.85 14.44 -6.69
N ARG A 148 23.06 15.01 -6.62
CA ARG A 148 24.32 14.25 -6.73
C ARG A 148 24.55 13.30 -5.56
N ASP A 149 24.31 13.75 -4.33
CA ASP A 149 24.48 12.91 -3.13
C ASP A 149 23.46 11.75 -3.10
N GLY A 150 22.25 11.96 -3.62
CA GLY A 150 21.25 10.90 -3.76
C GLY A 150 21.60 9.83 -4.81
N ASN A 151 22.49 10.12 -5.75
CA ASN A 151 22.91 9.18 -6.82
C ASN A 151 24.17 8.37 -6.44
N GLN A 152 25.01 8.88 -5.53
CA GLN A 152 26.22 8.18 -5.05
C GLN A 152 25.94 7.28 -3.84
N ASN A 153 25.00 7.67 -2.99
CA ASN A 153 24.51 6.81 -1.93
C ASN A 153 23.45 5.87 -2.53
N GLY A 154 23.91 4.81 -3.21
CA GLY A 154 23.03 3.69 -3.53
C GLY A 154 22.21 3.37 -2.30
N VAL A 155 20.88 3.50 -2.39
CA VAL A 155 19.96 3.29 -1.29
C VAL A 155 20.21 1.89 -0.76
N GLU A 156 21.03 1.76 0.30
CA GLU A 156 21.09 0.56 1.10
C GLU A 156 19.72 0.43 1.74
N ILE A 157 18.89 -0.41 1.11
CA ILE A 157 17.65 -0.87 1.71
C ILE A 157 18.10 -1.61 2.98
N PRO A 158 17.74 -1.13 4.19
CA PRO A 158 18.18 -1.78 5.42
C PRO A 158 17.69 -3.23 5.41
N ASN A 159 18.63 -4.16 5.67
CA ASN A 159 18.35 -5.58 5.75
C ASN A 159 17.30 -5.82 6.87
N PRO A 160 16.10 -6.33 6.55
CA PRO A 160 15.05 -6.52 7.55
C PRO A 160 15.37 -7.58 8.60
N ASP A 161 16.43 -8.38 8.43
CA ASP A 161 16.81 -9.45 9.35
C ASP A 161 17.74 -9.01 10.50
N VAL A 162 17.93 -7.70 10.71
CA VAL A 162 18.68 -7.16 11.86
C VAL A 162 17.71 -6.42 12.80
N VAL A 163 16.87 -7.19 13.51
CA VAL A 163 16.20 -6.79 14.75
C VAL A 163 16.21 -7.97 15.72
#